data_AF-A0A0L9UKG9-F1
#
_entry.id   AF-A0A0L9UKG9-F1
#
_cell.length_a   1.000
_cell.length_b   1.000
_cell.length_c   1.000
_cell.angle_alpha   90.00
_cell.angle_beta   90.00
_cell.angle_gamma   90.00
#
_symmetry.space_group_name_H-M   'P 1'
#
loop_
_entity.id
_entity.type
_entity.pdbx_description
1 polymer ?
#
loop_
_entity_poly.entity_id
_entity_poly.type
_entity_poly.pdbx_seq_one_letter_code
_entity_poly.pdbx_strand_id
1 'polypeptide(L)'
;MAFSANTIFLFTLLVLIVVPTTSQSCNLYRFSKNINYASCQDLPVLESSLHWNYHPTSGVVDVAFNKANAKDSTWVAWAINPTSKGMLGSQSLVAVHKSNGIIKAYTSPITSYATMLQEGNLSFSVYSLSASYTNGRIIIVASFQLPSNKTVVNHAWQEGVVSDDGTLRPHSFSPSNLRSYGTIDFISSKVSKATKDVNSRNMLRNVHGILNTVSWGIMMPIGVILGRYLKVFDGLGGTWFHLHRACQSLAFLIAIAGFGSGLYIGNHYGVHHAPHRCIGITLMCLASAQVCVAVFLRPKKNHKYRLFWNIFHYIVGYTTIALAIWNVLKGFDILDAHNRWKKKYLGIIISLAVIAVILEVITWIWVCHKKRTKNSQIHATIGQQQP
;
A
#
# COMPACT_ATOMS: atom_id res chain seq x y z
N MET A 1 -39.04 25.23 -12.83
CA MET A 1 -37.76 25.67 -12.26
C MET A 1 -36.65 24.81 -12.83
N ALA A 2 -35.82 25.38 -13.68
CA ALA A 2 -34.76 24.69 -14.39
C ALA A 2 -33.62 24.34 -13.43
N PHE A 3 -33.31 23.05 -13.28
CA PHE A 3 -32.10 22.62 -12.58
C PHE A 3 -30.90 22.92 -13.47
N SER A 4 -30.19 23.99 -13.13
CA SER A 4 -28.96 24.42 -13.81
C SER A 4 -27.87 23.37 -13.71
N ALA A 5 -27.20 23.11 -14.85
CA ALA A 5 -26.11 22.16 -15.06
C ALA A 5 -24.80 22.43 -14.28
N ASN A 6 -24.83 23.28 -13.26
CA ASN A 6 -23.64 23.76 -12.53
C ASN A 6 -23.20 22.87 -11.35
N THR A 7 -23.93 21.81 -11.01
CA THR A 7 -23.56 20.92 -9.90
C THR A 7 -22.65 19.74 -10.30
N ILE A 8 -22.37 19.56 -11.60
CA ILE A 8 -21.53 18.45 -12.10
C ILE A 8 -20.06 18.87 -12.24
N PHE A 9 -19.74 20.17 -12.19
CA PHE A 9 -18.39 20.68 -12.40
C PHE A 9 -17.51 20.73 -11.13
N LEU A 10 -18.04 20.35 -9.96
CA LEU A 10 -17.32 20.46 -8.68
C LEU A 10 -16.54 19.20 -8.27
N PHE A 11 -16.53 18.13 -9.08
CA PHE A 11 -15.89 16.86 -8.73
C PHE A 11 -14.61 16.51 -9.53
N THR A 12 -14.15 17.39 -10.42
CA THR A 12 -12.98 17.12 -11.30
C THR A 12 -11.71 17.88 -10.92
N LEU A 13 -11.69 18.69 -9.86
CA LEU A 13 -10.51 19.50 -9.49
C LEU A 13 -10.01 19.21 -8.07
N LEU A 14 -9.55 17.98 -7.82
CA LEU A 14 -8.67 17.72 -6.67
C LEU A 14 -7.68 16.58 -6.93
N VAL A 15 -6.87 16.70 -7.98
CA VAL A 15 -5.58 16.01 -8.07
C VAL A 15 -4.53 16.99 -8.59
N LEU A 16 -4.28 18.06 -7.83
CA LEU A 16 -2.98 18.72 -7.85
C LEU A 16 -2.24 18.22 -6.61
N ILE A 17 -1.66 17.03 -6.75
CA ILE A 17 -0.64 16.59 -5.80
C ILE A 17 0.58 17.45 -6.09
N VAL A 18 0.73 18.49 -5.27
CA VAL A 18 2.02 19.16 -5.05
C VAL A 18 3.05 18.07 -4.79
N VAL A 19 4.07 17.98 -5.63
CA VAL A 19 5.27 17.19 -5.33
C VAL A 19 6.13 18.06 -4.42
N PRO A 20 6.26 17.77 -3.11
CA PRO A 20 7.35 18.35 -2.36
C PRO A 20 8.65 17.72 -2.88
N THR A 21 9.40 18.47 -3.68
CA THR A 21 10.83 18.22 -3.86
C THR A 21 11.53 18.60 -2.56
N THR A 22 11.67 17.62 -1.67
CA THR A 22 12.67 17.69 -0.60
C THR A 22 13.48 16.40 -0.63
N SER A 23 14.76 16.51 -1.02
CA SER A 23 15.75 15.51 -0.60
C SER A 23 16.98 16.23 -0.11
N GLN A 24 17.09 16.39 1.20
CA GLN A 24 18.40 16.38 1.82
C GLN A 24 18.31 15.73 3.20
N SER A 25 18.71 14.46 3.25
CA SER A 25 19.66 13.99 4.25
C SER A 25 20.39 12.79 3.67
N CYS A 26 21.70 12.75 3.89
CA CYS A 26 22.56 11.58 3.80
C CYS A 26 23.27 11.55 5.15
N ASN A 27 22.53 11.06 6.14
CA ASN A 27 22.58 11.34 7.57
C ASN A 27 23.76 12.18 8.14
N LEU A 28 23.72 13.51 7.92
CA LEU A 28 24.46 14.63 8.57
C LEU A 28 25.95 14.42 8.92
N TYR A 29 26.58 13.34 8.46
CA TYR A 29 27.96 13.00 8.73
C TYR A 29 28.84 13.79 7.80
N ARG A 30 29.71 14.63 8.36
CA ARG A 30 30.82 15.20 7.60
C ARG A 30 32.00 14.28 7.78
N PHE A 31 32.36 13.57 6.71
CA PHE A 31 33.64 12.87 6.63
C PHE A 31 34.77 13.89 6.85
N SER A 32 35.93 13.41 7.29
CA SER A 32 37.11 14.26 7.53
C SER A 32 37.41 15.13 6.29
N LYS A 33 38.04 16.29 6.48
CA LYS A 33 38.18 17.39 5.49
C LYS A 33 38.71 16.99 4.08
N ASN A 34 39.16 15.76 3.86
CA ASN A 34 39.76 15.29 2.61
C ASN A 34 38.94 14.24 1.84
N ILE A 35 37.80 13.74 2.35
CA ILE A 35 36.98 12.74 1.64
C ILE A 35 35.63 13.34 1.29
N ASN A 36 35.47 13.74 0.02
CA ASN A 36 34.21 14.22 -0.53
C ASN A 36 33.60 13.13 -1.43
N TYR A 37 32.33 12.78 -1.15
CA TYR A 37 31.55 11.88 -1.98
C TYR A 37 30.56 12.67 -2.82
N ALA A 38 30.54 12.42 -4.13
CA ALA A 38 29.69 13.09 -5.11
C ALA A 38 28.23 12.66 -5.00
N SER A 39 27.98 11.44 -4.53
CA SER A 39 26.63 10.88 -4.40
C SER A 39 26.44 10.22 -3.04
N CYS A 40 25.19 10.20 -2.57
CA CYS A 40 24.82 9.58 -1.31
C CYS A 40 23.35 9.19 -1.25
N GLN A 41 23.02 8.27 -0.34
CA GLN A 41 21.68 7.76 -0.14
C GLN A 41 21.48 7.30 1.31
N ASP A 42 20.41 7.77 1.96
CA ASP A 42 19.89 7.15 3.19
C ASP A 42 19.22 5.81 2.86
N LEU A 43 19.63 4.76 3.57
CA LEU A 43 19.04 3.43 3.46
C LEU A 43 17.76 3.36 4.31
N PRO A 44 16.71 2.66 3.84
CA PRO A 44 15.37 2.76 4.43
C PRO A 44 15.24 2.15 5.84
N VAL A 45 16.23 1.37 6.27
CA VAL A 45 16.22 0.62 7.53
C VAL A 45 17.62 0.58 8.14
N LEU A 46 17.68 0.28 9.44
CA LEU A 46 18.91 0.16 10.23
C LEU A 46 19.73 1.45 10.31
N GLU A 47 19.13 2.64 10.18
CA GLU A 47 19.79 3.94 10.38
C GLU A 47 21.14 4.06 9.64
N SER A 48 21.14 3.56 8.41
CA SER A 48 22.34 3.42 7.60
C SER A 48 22.31 4.37 6.42
N SER A 49 23.47 4.83 5.97
CA SER A 49 23.63 5.64 4.75
C SER A 49 24.80 5.14 3.93
N LEU A 50 24.71 5.34 2.62
CA LEU A 50 25.77 5.02 1.68
C LEU A 50 26.20 6.28 0.95
N HIS A 51 27.51 6.45 0.78
CA HIS A 51 28.13 7.55 0.06
C HIS A 51 29.12 6.96 -0.93
N TRP A 52 29.20 7.48 -2.15
CA TRP A 52 30.12 6.94 -3.14
C TRP A 52 30.59 7.95 -4.19
N ASN A 53 31.73 7.60 -4.78
CA ASN A 53 32.26 8.15 -6.03
C ASN A 53 32.40 6.98 -7.01
N TYR A 54 31.92 7.18 -8.23
CA TYR A 54 32.12 6.23 -9.32
C TYR A 54 33.11 6.81 -10.33
N HIS A 55 34.10 6.01 -10.73
CA HIS A 55 35.12 6.38 -11.71
C HIS A 55 34.84 5.67 -13.04
N PRO A 56 34.21 6.35 -14.03
CA PRO A 56 33.73 5.67 -15.24
C PRO A 56 34.83 5.07 -16.11
N THR A 57 36.04 5.63 -16.07
CA THR A 57 37.18 5.18 -16.87
C THR A 57 37.76 3.86 -16.38
N SER A 58 37.75 3.62 -15.07
CA SER A 58 38.28 2.40 -14.45
C SER A 58 37.20 1.41 -13.99
N GLY A 59 35.94 1.86 -13.86
CA GLY A 59 34.86 1.05 -13.29
C GLY A 59 34.98 0.84 -11.78
N VAL A 60 35.86 1.61 -11.12
CA VAL A 60 36.11 1.55 -9.68
C VAL A 60 35.10 2.40 -8.93
N VAL A 61 34.68 1.91 -7.77
CA VAL A 61 33.81 2.61 -6.84
C VAL A 61 34.55 2.83 -5.53
N ASP A 62 34.60 4.08 -5.08
CA ASP A 62 34.93 4.41 -3.70
C ASP A 62 33.63 4.56 -2.93
N VAL A 63 33.48 3.84 -1.83
CA VAL A 63 32.26 3.83 -1.02
C VAL A 63 32.56 4.12 0.45
N ALA A 64 31.64 4.80 1.11
CA ALA A 64 31.50 4.81 2.55
C ALA A 64 30.10 4.35 2.95
N PHE A 65 30.05 3.23 3.66
CA PHE A 65 28.85 2.79 4.37
C PHE A 65 28.91 3.30 5.81
N ASN A 66 27.88 4.00 6.25
CA ASN A 66 27.79 4.57 7.59
C ASN A 66 26.58 3.96 8.31
N LYS A 67 26.82 3.35 9.46
CA LYS A 67 25.78 2.88 10.40
C LYS A 67 25.78 3.80 11.62
N ALA A 68 24.70 4.57 11.79
CA ALA A 68 24.49 5.37 13.00
C ALA A 68 23.98 4.53 14.18
N ASN A 69 24.10 5.04 15.40
CA ASN A 69 23.63 4.40 16.64
C ASN A 69 24.10 2.95 16.81
N ALA A 70 25.36 2.69 16.42
CA ALA A 70 26.00 1.40 16.61
C ALA A 70 26.31 1.19 18.10
N LYS A 71 25.89 0.04 18.63
CA LYS A 71 26.15 -0.36 20.03
C LYS A 71 27.62 -0.72 20.25
N ASP A 72 28.02 -0.73 21.51
CA ASP A 72 29.29 -1.35 21.92
C ASP A 72 29.23 -2.86 21.65
N SER A 73 30.33 -3.44 21.14
CA SER A 73 30.41 -4.85 20.71
C SER A 73 29.40 -5.24 19.62
N THR A 74 29.52 -4.62 18.44
CA THR A 74 28.64 -4.90 17.29
C THR A 74 29.46 -5.11 16.01
N TRP A 75 28.94 -5.94 15.12
CA TRP A 75 29.42 -6.04 13.76
C TRP A 75 28.40 -5.41 12.81
N VAL A 76 28.90 -4.80 11.75
CA VAL A 76 28.10 -4.26 10.65
C VAL A 76 28.67 -4.73 9.34
N ALA A 77 27.80 -4.93 8.36
CA ALA A 77 28.18 -5.43 7.05
C ALA A 77 27.43 -4.67 5.97
N TRP A 78 28.14 -4.32 4.90
CA TRP A 78 27.55 -3.91 3.63
C TRP A 78 28.10 -4.80 2.53
N ALA A 79 27.22 -5.33 1.68
CA ALA A 79 27.58 -6.36 0.73
C ALA A 79 26.96 -6.10 -0.64
N ILE A 80 27.67 -6.54 -1.68
CA ILE A 80 27.14 -6.61 -3.05
C ILE A 80 26.76 -8.05 -3.34
N ASN A 81 25.57 -8.26 -3.91
CA ASN A 81 25.16 -9.57 -4.37
C ASN A 81 25.14 -9.61 -5.91
N PRO A 82 26.12 -10.26 -6.55
CA PRO A 82 26.22 -10.32 -8.00
C PRO A 82 25.17 -11.23 -8.65
N THR A 83 24.56 -12.16 -7.91
CA THR A 83 23.71 -13.22 -8.47
C THR A 83 22.23 -13.12 -8.06
N SER A 84 21.93 -12.60 -6.88
CA SER A 84 20.57 -12.52 -6.33
C SER A 84 20.31 -11.20 -5.59
N LYS A 85 19.12 -11.06 -4.98
CA LYS A 85 18.73 -9.87 -4.18
C LYS A 85 18.78 -10.11 -2.66
N GLY A 86 19.19 -11.29 -2.21
CA GLY A 86 19.13 -11.71 -0.81
C GLY A 86 20.49 -11.82 -0.14
N MET A 87 20.53 -12.40 1.05
CA MET A 87 21.76 -12.65 1.80
C MET A 87 22.68 -13.66 1.09
N LEU A 88 22.13 -14.78 0.63
CA LEU A 88 22.89 -15.85 -0.01
C LEU A 88 23.55 -15.37 -1.32
N GLY A 89 24.86 -15.61 -1.45
CA GLY A 89 25.69 -15.15 -2.57
C GLY A 89 26.27 -13.74 -2.41
N SER A 90 25.94 -13.05 -1.32
CA SER A 90 26.48 -11.71 -1.03
C SER A 90 27.99 -11.75 -0.81
N GLN A 91 28.68 -10.73 -1.29
CA GLN A 91 30.11 -10.51 -1.15
C GLN A 91 30.29 -9.31 -0.22
N SER A 92 30.63 -9.58 1.03
CA SER A 92 30.46 -8.64 2.14
C SER A 92 31.73 -7.90 2.51
N LEU A 93 31.60 -6.61 2.79
CA LEU A 93 32.56 -5.80 3.52
C LEU A 93 32.08 -5.73 4.97
N VAL A 94 32.88 -6.25 5.90
CA VAL A 94 32.50 -6.43 7.30
C VAL A 94 33.34 -5.51 8.17
N ALA A 95 32.72 -4.86 9.15
CA ALA A 95 33.39 -4.20 10.25
C ALA A 95 32.94 -4.78 11.58
N VAL A 96 33.90 -5.12 12.43
CA VAL A 96 33.68 -5.67 13.78
C VAL A 96 34.24 -4.68 14.79
N HIS A 97 33.37 -4.12 15.62
CA HIS A 97 33.73 -3.23 16.73
C HIS A 97 33.57 -3.99 18.05
N LYS A 98 34.63 -4.05 18.86
CA LYS A 98 34.64 -4.68 20.18
C LYS A 98 34.58 -3.62 21.29
N SER A 99 34.03 -3.96 22.45
CA SER A 99 33.94 -3.07 23.63
C SER A 99 35.29 -2.50 24.11
N ASN A 100 36.40 -3.16 23.80
CA ASN A 100 37.75 -2.67 24.08
C ASN A 100 38.24 -1.58 23.10
N GLY A 101 37.37 -1.07 22.22
CA GLY A 101 37.67 -0.03 21.24
C GLY A 101 38.33 -0.53 19.96
N ILE A 102 38.63 -1.82 19.84
CA ILE A 102 39.22 -2.39 18.63
C ILE A 102 38.16 -2.45 17.53
N ILE A 103 38.53 -1.96 16.35
CA ILE A 103 37.75 -2.11 15.13
C ILE A 103 38.57 -2.81 14.04
N LYS A 104 37.99 -3.84 13.43
CA LYS A 104 38.59 -4.60 12.33
C LYS A 104 37.67 -4.53 11.11
N ALA A 105 38.24 -4.28 9.94
CA ALA A 105 37.55 -4.40 8.66
C ALA A 105 38.14 -5.58 7.85
N TYR A 106 37.28 -6.36 7.19
CA TYR A 106 37.70 -7.45 6.33
C TYR A 106 36.58 -7.87 5.36
N THR A 107 36.91 -8.69 4.37
CA THR A 107 35.95 -9.20 3.38
C THR A 107 35.42 -10.58 3.75
N SER A 108 34.16 -10.87 3.43
CA SER A 108 33.54 -12.18 3.71
C SER A 108 32.57 -12.61 2.60
N PRO A 109 32.81 -13.74 1.92
CA PRO A 109 31.86 -14.30 0.96
C PRO A 109 30.75 -15.11 1.67
N ILE A 110 29.48 -14.77 1.39
CA ILE A 110 28.33 -15.39 2.04
C ILE A 110 27.76 -16.52 1.18
N THR A 111 28.19 -17.74 1.47
CA THR A 111 27.79 -18.95 0.72
C THR A 111 26.69 -19.76 1.40
N SER A 112 26.32 -19.42 2.64
CA SER A 112 25.29 -20.13 3.43
C SER A 112 24.61 -19.19 4.43
N TYR A 113 23.37 -19.51 4.82
CA TYR A 113 22.67 -18.83 5.92
C TYR A 113 23.30 -19.10 7.30
N ALA A 114 24.11 -20.15 7.43
CA ALA A 114 24.83 -20.48 8.65
C ALA A 114 26.22 -19.81 8.74
N THR A 115 26.46 -18.75 7.96
CA THR A 115 27.74 -18.02 7.97
C THR A 115 28.03 -17.42 9.35
N MET A 116 29.31 -17.36 9.70
CA MET A 116 29.82 -16.59 10.84
C MET A 116 30.64 -15.37 10.38
N LEU A 117 30.39 -14.91 9.14
CA LEU A 117 31.17 -13.89 8.46
C LEU A 117 32.66 -14.24 8.46
N GLN A 118 33.00 -15.45 8.04
CA GLN A 118 34.38 -15.90 7.92
C GLN A 118 35.14 -15.02 6.92
N GLU A 119 36.37 -14.63 7.26
CA GLU A 119 37.22 -13.83 6.39
C GLU A 119 37.58 -14.62 5.12
N GLY A 120 37.46 -13.98 3.96
CA GLY A 120 37.71 -14.62 2.68
C GLY A 120 37.66 -13.65 1.50
N ASN A 121 38.18 -14.11 0.37
CA ASN A 121 38.26 -13.31 -0.84
C ASN A 121 36.89 -13.15 -1.51
N LEU A 122 36.64 -11.98 -2.09
CA LEU A 122 35.44 -11.70 -2.87
C LEU A 122 35.63 -12.08 -4.34
N SER A 123 34.52 -12.22 -5.06
CA SER A 123 34.54 -12.46 -6.51
C SER A 123 35.00 -11.26 -7.35
N PHE A 124 35.23 -10.10 -6.72
CA PHE A 124 35.71 -8.88 -7.35
C PHE A 124 36.84 -8.27 -6.50
N SER A 125 37.74 -7.54 -7.15
CA SER A 125 38.90 -6.93 -6.50
C SER A 125 38.49 -5.82 -5.54
N VAL A 126 39.00 -5.87 -4.31
CA VAL A 126 38.91 -4.80 -3.31
C VAL A 126 40.30 -4.22 -3.13
N TYR A 127 40.48 -2.96 -3.56
CA TYR A 127 41.78 -2.26 -3.55
C TYR A 127 42.09 -1.65 -2.19
N SER A 128 41.06 -1.21 -1.46
CA SER A 128 41.22 -0.73 -0.09
C SER A 128 39.97 -1.05 0.73
N LEU A 129 40.17 -1.31 2.02
CA LEU A 129 39.12 -1.54 3.00
C LEU A 129 39.60 -1.09 4.37
N SER A 130 38.81 -0.26 5.03
CA SER A 130 39.06 0.17 6.41
C SER A 130 37.73 0.41 7.13
N ALA A 131 37.76 0.42 8.46
CA ALA A 131 36.61 0.81 9.25
C ALA A 131 37.03 1.68 10.43
N SER A 132 36.11 2.55 10.87
CA SER A 132 36.30 3.42 12.03
C SER A 132 35.03 3.47 12.88
N TYR A 133 35.21 3.68 14.18
CA TYR A 133 34.13 3.91 15.14
C TYR A 133 34.29 5.28 15.77
N THR A 134 33.32 6.17 15.55
CA THR A 134 33.35 7.54 16.07
C THR A 134 31.94 7.99 16.42
N ASN A 135 31.73 8.50 17.65
CA ASN A 135 30.45 9.06 18.10
C ASN A 135 29.25 8.11 17.89
N GLY A 136 29.40 6.82 18.25
CA GLY A 136 28.34 5.83 18.07
C GLY A 136 28.06 5.46 16.62
N ARG A 137 29.00 5.71 15.70
CA ARG A 137 28.87 5.37 14.28
C ARG A 137 29.97 4.43 13.85
N ILE A 138 29.61 3.37 13.12
CA ILE A 138 30.59 2.54 12.40
C ILE A 138 30.58 2.94 10.94
N ILE A 139 31.76 3.24 10.41
CA ILE A 139 31.94 3.63 9.01
C ILE A 139 32.87 2.62 8.36
N ILE A 140 32.42 1.99 7.28
CA ILE A 140 33.22 1.15 6.40
C ILE A 140 33.58 1.99 5.18
N VAL A 141 34.87 2.15 4.91
CA VAL A 141 35.38 2.81 3.69
C VAL A 141 36.07 1.76 2.84
N ALA A 142 35.71 1.70 1.56
CA ALA A 142 36.33 0.77 0.63
C ALA A 142 36.44 1.32 -0.79
N SER A 143 37.42 0.81 -1.54
CA SER A 143 37.56 1.02 -2.98
C SER A 143 37.61 -0.34 -3.67
N PHE A 144 36.75 -0.57 -4.66
CA PHE A 144 36.63 -1.89 -5.28
C PHE A 144 36.17 -1.82 -6.75
N GLN A 145 36.43 -2.89 -7.50
CA GLN A 145 35.97 -3.04 -8.87
C GLN A 145 34.52 -3.51 -8.90
N LEU A 146 33.65 -2.86 -9.69
CA LEU A 146 32.28 -3.34 -9.85
C LEU A 146 32.22 -4.73 -10.51
N PRO A 147 31.40 -5.65 -9.98
CA PRO A 147 31.25 -6.96 -10.58
C PRO A 147 30.57 -6.88 -11.96
N SER A 148 31.12 -7.62 -12.92
CA SER A 148 30.56 -7.77 -14.28
C SER A 148 30.44 -6.49 -15.11
N ASN A 149 31.20 -5.43 -14.79
CA ASN A 149 31.14 -4.11 -15.44
C ASN A 149 29.73 -3.49 -15.50
N LYS A 150 28.83 -3.92 -14.60
CA LYS A 150 27.49 -3.35 -14.47
C LYS A 150 27.51 -2.26 -13.43
N THR A 151 26.87 -1.14 -13.73
CA THR A 151 26.76 0.00 -12.80
C THR A 151 25.59 -0.16 -11.83
N VAL A 152 24.66 -1.05 -12.16
CA VAL A 152 23.52 -1.42 -11.33
C VAL A 152 23.81 -2.76 -10.65
N VAL A 153 23.86 -2.76 -9.31
CA VAL A 153 24.13 -3.96 -8.52
C VAL A 153 23.10 -4.14 -7.41
N ASN A 154 22.87 -5.39 -7.00
CA ASN A 154 22.11 -5.66 -5.79
C ASN A 154 23.03 -5.52 -4.58
N HIS A 155 22.50 -5.00 -3.49
CA HIS A 155 23.23 -4.87 -2.24
C HIS A 155 22.39 -5.31 -1.04
N ALA A 156 23.05 -5.60 0.07
CA ALA A 156 22.43 -5.87 1.36
C ALA A 156 23.29 -5.26 2.47
N TRP A 157 22.66 -4.93 3.60
CA TRP A 157 23.38 -4.46 4.78
C TRP A 157 22.79 -5.09 6.04
N GLN A 158 23.62 -5.32 7.06
CA GLN A 158 23.17 -5.90 8.32
C GLN A 158 23.99 -5.39 9.49
N GLU A 159 23.43 -5.62 10.68
CA GLU A 159 24.12 -5.47 11.95
C GLU A 159 23.84 -6.68 12.86
N GLY A 160 24.77 -6.99 13.75
CA GLY A 160 24.60 -8.04 14.75
C GLY A 160 25.59 -7.92 15.89
N VAL A 161 25.39 -8.74 16.94
CA VAL A 161 26.15 -8.63 18.18
C VAL A 161 27.48 -9.39 18.08
N VAL A 162 28.53 -8.83 18.69
CA VAL A 162 29.80 -9.52 18.97
C VAL A 162 29.75 -10.00 20.42
N SER A 163 29.93 -11.30 20.62
CA SER A 163 29.96 -11.90 21.96
C SER A 163 31.29 -11.58 22.66
N ASP A 164 31.36 -11.76 23.98
CA ASP A 164 32.56 -11.44 24.78
C ASP A 164 33.79 -12.27 24.38
N ASP A 165 33.57 -13.50 23.90
CA ASP A 165 34.60 -14.39 23.33
C ASP A 165 35.06 -13.96 21.92
N GLY A 166 34.47 -12.90 21.35
CA GLY A 166 34.72 -12.40 20.00
C GLY A 166 33.86 -13.06 18.91
N THR A 167 32.97 -13.99 19.27
CA THR A 167 32.12 -14.69 18.30
C THR A 167 31.02 -13.78 17.76
N LEU A 168 30.90 -13.71 16.42
CA LEU A 168 29.85 -12.96 15.75
C LEU A 168 28.53 -13.72 15.78
N ARG A 169 27.48 -13.09 16.32
CA ARG A 169 26.13 -13.67 16.37
C ARG A 169 25.35 -13.34 15.09
N PRO A 170 24.35 -14.17 14.72
CA PRO A 170 23.45 -13.84 13.63
C PRO A 170 22.80 -12.48 13.81
N HIS A 171 22.54 -11.78 12.71
CA HIS A 171 21.71 -10.57 12.74
C HIS A 171 20.28 -10.92 13.20
N SER A 172 19.55 -9.92 13.69
CA SER A 172 18.15 -10.10 14.07
C SER A 172 17.26 -10.44 12.86
N PHE A 173 16.12 -11.09 13.08
CA PHE A 173 15.07 -11.33 12.08
C PHE A 173 13.94 -10.29 12.15
N SER A 174 14.21 -9.10 12.72
CA SER A 174 13.23 -8.02 12.76
C SER A 174 12.81 -7.57 11.35
N PRO A 175 11.63 -6.94 11.19
CA PRO A 175 11.20 -6.40 9.90
C PRO A 175 12.18 -5.41 9.27
N SER A 176 13.03 -4.75 10.07
CA SER A 176 14.08 -3.86 9.56
C SER A 176 15.22 -4.67 8.94
N ASN A 177 15.70 -5.71 9.61
CA ASN A 177 16.74 -6.60 9.07
C ASN A 177 16.27 -7.35 7.82
N LEU A 178 15.03 -7.87 7.83
CA LEU A 178 14.48 -8.60 6.67
C LEU A 178 14.24 -7.71 5.43
N ARG A 179 14.21 -6.38 5.59
CA ARG A 179 14.08 -5.41 4.50
C ARG A 179 15.41 -4.75 4.12
N SER A 180 16.51 -5.23 4.67
CA SER A 180 17.83 -4.61 4.58
C SER A 180 18.61 -5.04 3.32
N TYR A 181 17.97 -4.85 2.16
CA TYR A 181 18.51 -5.16 0.85
C TYR A 181 17.90 -4.24 -0.20
N GLY A 182 18.53 -4.15 -1.36
CA GLY A 182 18.12 -3.24 -2.42
C GLY A 182 18.96 -3.35 -3.69
N THR A 183 18.80 -2.36 -4.56
CA THR A 183 19.58 -2.19 -5.79
C THR A 183 20.10 -0.76 -5.81
N ILE A 184 21.36 -0.59 -6.21
CA ILE A 184 22.01 0.70 -6.37
C ILE A 184 22.56 0.84 -7.79
N ASP A 185 22.47 2.06 -8.33
CA ASP A 185 23.11 2.46 -9.58
C ASP A 185 24.20 3.49 -9.29
N PHE A 186 25.44 3.16 -9.63
CA PHE A 186 26.60 3.98 -9.31
C PHE A 186 26.83 5.16 -10.28
N ILE A 187 26.16 5.22 -11.44
CA ILE A 187 26.32 6.33 -12.41
C ILE A 187 25.34 7.48 -12.15
N SER A 188 24.06 7.16 -11.92
CA SER A 188 23.04 8.18 -11.94
C SER A 188 23.05 8.96 -10.62
N SER A 189 23.41 10.25 -10.65
CA SER A 189 23.23 11.20 -9.53
C SER A 189 21.75 11.35 -9.13
N LYS A 190 20.84 10.82 -9.96
CA LYS A 190 19.54 10.33 -9.53
C LYS A 190 19.64 8.82 -9.42
N VAL A 191 20.06 8.31 -8.28
CA VAL A 191 19.90 6.88 -8.01
C VAL A 191 18.47 6.55 -8.40
N SER A 192 18.30 5.57 -9.29
CA SER A 192 17.02 4.88 -9.37
C SER A 192 16.84 4.31 -7.98
N LYS A 193 16.19 5.10 -7.09
CA LYS A 193 15.77 4.72 -5.74
C LYS A 193 15.39 3.24 -5.85
N ALA A 194 15.76 2.39 -4.90
CA ALA A 194 15.45 0.96 -4.84
C ALA A 194 13.92 0.67 -4.86
N THR A 195 13.25 1.07 -5.94
CA THR A 195 11.85 1.50 -5.93
C THR A 195 11.16 1.32 -7.27
N LYS A 196 11.79 1.21 -8.44
CA LYS A 196 10.94 1.03 -9.64
C LYS A 196 10.06 -0.22 -9.56
N ASP A 197 10.53 -1.31 -8.95
CA ASP A 197 9.69 -2.50 -8.79
C ASP A 197 9.07 -2.65 -7.38
N VAL A 198 9.80 -2.31 -6.30
CA VAL A 198 9.26 -2.38 -4.92
C VAL A 198 8.35 -1.19 -4.60
N ASN A 199 8.65 0.01 -5.09
CA ASN A 199 7.73 1.15 -5.02
C ASN A 199 6.66 1.05 -6.09
N SER A 200 6.89 0.46 -7.27
CA SER A 200 5.76 0.11 -8.16
C SER A 200 4.84 -0.88 -7.48
N ARG A 201 5.36 -1.93 -6.82
CA ARG A 201 4.55 -2.88 -6.05
C ARG A 201 3.80 -2.19 -4.92
N ASN A 202 4.46 -1.38 -4.10
CA ASN A 202 3.80 -0.68 -2.98
C ASN A 202 2.82 0.39 -3.49
N MET A 203 3.16 1.13 -4.54
CA MET A 203 2.27 2.08 -5.22
C MET A 203 1.07 1.35 -5.80
N LEU A 204 1.26 0.22 -6.46
CA LEU A 204 0.18 -0.57 -7.05
C LEU A 204 -0.71 -1.20 -5.98
N ARG A 205 -0.13 -1.68 -4.87
CA ARG A 205 -0.87 -2.12 -3.68
C ARG A 205 -1.68 -0.97 -3.07
N ASN A 206 -1.12 0.24 -3.00
CA ASN A 206 -1.81 1.43 -2.51
C ASN A 206 -2.94 1.87 -3.47
N VAL A 207 -2.68 1.89 -4.78
CA VAL A 207 -3.67 2.20 -5.82
C VAL A 207 -4.81 1.17 -5.78
N HIS A 208 -4.49 -0.11 -5.72
CA HIS A 208 -5.47 -1.19 -5.52
C HIS A 208 -6.31 -0.93 -4.26
N GLY A 209 -5.67 -0.63 -3.13
CA GLY A 209 -6.35 -0.31 -1.88
C GLY A 209 -7.29 0.90 -2.00
N ILE A 210 -6.85 1.99 -2.63
CA ILE A 210 -7.64 3.21 -2.83
C ILE A 210 -8.84 2.94 -3.75
N LEU A 211 -8.61 2.34 -4.92
CA LEU A 211 -9.67 2.03 -5.89
C LEU A 211 -10.76 1.19 -5.24
N ASN A 212 -10.38 0.13 -4.51
CA ASN A 212 -11.35 -0.76 -3.87
C ASN A 212 -12.02 -0.15 -2.63
N THR A 213 -11.31 0.67 -1.84
CA THR A 213 -11.94 1.39 -0.72
C THR A 213 -12.98 2.38 -1.21
N VAL A 214 -12.67 3.16 -2.25
CA VAL A 214 -13.60 4.15 -2.81
C VAL A 214 -14.80 3.46 -3.46
N SER A 215 -14.57 2.47 -4.34
CA SER A 215 -15.65 1.77 -5.03
C SER A 215 -16.47 0.87 -4.09
N TRP A 216 -15.89 -0.26 -3.65
CA TRP A 216 -16.55 -1.26 -2.83
C TRP A 216 -16.88 -0.77 -1.43
N GLY A 217 -15.96 -0.04 -0.81
CA GLY A 217 -16.07 0.35 0.58
C GLY A 217 -16.99 1.55 0.83
N ILE A 218 -17.16 2.47 -0.13
CA ILE A 218 -17.85 3.75 0.11
C ILE A 218 -18.98 3.97 -0.91
N MET A 219 -18.67 3.96 -2.21
CA MET A 219 -19.67 4.28 -3.24
C MET A 219 -20.79 3.23 -3.31
N MET A 220 -20.46 1.94 -3.23
CA MET A 220 -21.46 0.87 -3.26
C MET A 220 -22.49 1.00 -2.11
N PRO A 221 -22.09 1.20 -0.83
CA PRO A 221 -23.03 1.52 0.25
C PRO A 221 -23.86 2.79 0.00
N ILE A 222 -23.23 3.88 -0.47
CA ILE A 222 -23.96 5.12 -0.80
C ILE A 222 -25.03 4.85 -1.85
N GLY A 223 -24.71 4.11 -2.91
CA GLY A 223 -25.66 3.71 -3.94
C GLY A 223 -26.86 2.96 -3.37
N VAL A 224 -26.65 2.06 -2.40
CA VAL A 224 -27.75 1.35 -1.71
C VAL A 224 -28.60 2.31 -0.88
N ILE A 225 -27.99 3.21 -0.10
CA ILE A 225 -28.69 4.24 0.69
C ILE A 225 -29.57 5.11 -0.22
N LEU A 226 -29.02 5.59 -1.34
CA LEU A 226 -29.78 6.37 -2.33
C LEU A 226 -30.98 5.58 -2.86
N GLY A 227 -30.78 4.31 -3.23
CA GLY A 227 -31.85 3.46 -3.77
C GLY A 227 -32.94 3.12 -2.76
N ARG A 228 -32.59 2.99 -1.47
CA ARG A 228 -33.51 2.65 -0.39
C ARG A 228 -34.34 3.84 0.07
N TYR A 229 -33.68 4.95 0.39
CA TYR A 229 -34.33 6.06 1.09
C TYR A 229 -34.92 7.12 0.15
N LEU A 230 -34.26 7.42 -0.97
CA LEU A 230 -34.80 8.43 -1.90
C LEU A 230 -36.02 7.95 -2.67
N LYS A 231 -36.20 6.62 -2.80
CA LYS A 231 -37.38 6.01 -3.43
C LYS A 231 -38.68 6.36 -2.69
N VAL A 232 -38.61 6.69 -1.41
CA VAL A 232 -39.78 6.94 -0.57
C VAL A 232 -40.41 8.29 -0.86
N PHE A 233 -39.63 9.31 -1.22
CA PHE A 233 -40.15 10.67 -1.42
C PHE A 233 -40.79 10.85 -2.80
N ASP A 234 -42.12 11.06 -2.84
CA ASP A 234 -42.89 11.21 -4.09
C ASP A 234 -42.38 12.35 -4.98
N GLY A 235 -41.86 13.43 -4.38
CA GLY A 235 -41.35 14.61 -5.11
C GLY A 235 -40.12 14.36 -5.98
N LEU A 236 -39.45 13.22 -5.82
CA LEU A 236 -38.26 12.86 -6.61
C LEU A 236 -38.59 11.97 -7.82
N GLY A 237 -39.83 11.47 -7.96
CA GLY A 237 -40.25 10.67 -9.12
C GLY A 237 -39.28 9.53 -9.47
N GLY A 238 -38.77 9.51 -10.72
CA GLY A 238 -37.79 8.52 -11.19
C GLY A 238 -36.33 8.82 -10.82
N THR A 239 -36.03 9.98 -10.23
CA THR A 239 -34.66 10.48 -10.02
C THR A 239 -33.83 9.57 -9.11
N TRP A 240 -34.43 9.01 -8.05
CA TRP A 240 -33.74 8.06 -7.17
C TRP A 240 -33.17 6.86 -7.95
N PHE A 241 -33.89 6.38 -8.98
CA PHE A 241 -33.50 5.23 -9.78
C PHE A 241 -32.31 5.56 -10.66
N HIS A 242 -32.29 6.77 -11.24
CA HIS A 242 -31.15 7.26 -12.02
C HIS A 242 -29.92 7.49 -11.14
N LEU A 243 -30.09 8.07 -9.95
CA LEU A 243 -28.99 8.28 -9.00
C LEU A 243 -28.39 6.97 -8.51
N HIS A 244 -29.23 6.02 -8.08
CA HIS A 244 -28.79 4.68 -7.69
C HIS A 244 -28.03 4.01 -8.83
N ARG A 245 -28.62 3.98 -10.03
CA ARG A 245 -28.00 3.34 -11.20
C ARG A 245 -26.66 4.00 -11.56
N ALA A 246 -26.59 5.33 -11.64
CA ALA A 246 -25.37 6.03 -11.98
C ALA A 246 -24.26 5.78 -10.95
N CYS A 247 -24.59 5.87 -9.65
CA CYS A 247 -23.65 5.61 -8.56
C CYS A 247 -23.12 4.17 -8.60
N GLN A 248 -23.99 3.18 -8.73
CA GLN A 248 -23.61 1.76 -8.78
C GLN A 248 -22.80 1.43 -10.04
N SER A 249 -23.19 1.96 -11.21
CA SER A 249 -22.44 1.76 -12.45
C SER A 249 -21.03 2.35 -12.36
N LEU A 250 -20.88 3.57 -11.84
CA LEU A 250 -19.56 4.19 -11.67
C LEU A 250 -18.70 3.43 -10.66
N ALA A 251 -19.28 3.05 -9.52
CA ALA A 251 -18.58 2.23 -8.52
C ALA A 251 -18.11 0.90 -9.12
N PHE A 252 -18.93 0.24 -9.92
CA PHE A 252 -18.59 -1.03 -10.57
C PHE A 252 -17.46 -0.88 -11.60
N LEU A 253 -17.44 0.19 -12.39
CA LEU A 253 -16.34 0.46 -13.33
C LEU A 253 -14.99 0.63 -12.60
N ILE A 254 -14.97 1.40 -11.52
CA ILE A 254 -13.77 1.58 -10.69
C ILE A 254 -13.37 0.25 -10.04
N ALA A 255 -14.34 -0.54 -9.59
CA ALA A 255 -14.12 -1.86 -9.00
C ALA A 255 -13.48 -2.86 -9.98
N ILE A 256 -13.79 -2.80 -11.28
CA ILE A 256 -13.14 -3.64 -12.31
C ILE A 256 -11.64 -3.34 -12.37
N ALA A 257 -11.25 -2.05 -12.39
CA ALA A 257 -9.84 -1.66 -12.36
C ALA A 257 -9.16 -2.07 -11.03
N GLY A 258 -9.87 -1.90 -9.91
CA GLY A 258 -9.43 -2.36 -8.59
C GLY A 258 -9.21 -3.88 -8.55
N PHE A 259 -10.07 -4.67 -9.16
CA PHE A 259 -9.94 -6.12 -9.24
C PHE A 259 -8.79 -6.55 -10.16
N GLY A 260 -8.70 -5.96 -11.35
CA GLY A 260 -7.63 -6.23 -12.32
C GLY A 260 -6.25 -5.94 -11.75
N SER A 261 -6.08 -4.81 -11.05
CA SER A 261 -4.82 -4.51 -10.34
C SER A 261 -4.49 -5.55 -9.26
N GLY A 262 -5.49 -6.08 -8.55
CA GLY A 262 -5.31 -7.14 -7.55
C GLY A 262 -4.83 -8.46 -8.18
N LEU A 263 -5.43 -8.88 -9.29
CA LEU A 263 -4.99 -10.05 -10.05
C LEU A 263 -3.57 -9.87 -10.58
N TYR A 264 -3.25 -8.69 -11.11
CA TYR A 264 -1.92 -8.37 -11.60
C TYR A 264 -0.86 -8.44 -10.48
N ILE A 265 -1.14 -7.84 -9.31
CA ILE A 265 -0.23 -7.94 -8.15
C ILE A 265 0.01 -9.41 -7.78
N GLY A 266 -1.04 -10.22 -7.74
CA GLY A 266 -0.93 -11.63 -7.40
C GLY A 266 -0.04 -12.40 -8.38
N ASN A 267 -0.28 -12.27 -9.68
CA ASN A 267 0.47 -13.01 -10.70
C ASN A 267 1.89 -12.49 -10.90
N HIS A 268 2.09 -11.17 -10.93
CA HIS A 268 3.38 -10.58 -11.26
C HIS A 268 4.36 -10.57 -10.07
N TYR A 269 3.84 -10.40 -8.85
CA TYR A 269 4.67 -10.30 -7.64
C TYR A 269 4.62 -11.52 -6.72
N GLY A 270 3.84 -12.55 -7.05
CA GLY A 270 3.72 -13.77 -6.24
C GLY A 270 3.11 -13.54 -4.85
N VAL A 271 2.38 -12.44 -4.66
CA VAL A 271 1.76 -12.11 -3.37
C VAL A 271 0.36 -12.71 -3.34
N HIS A 272 0.17 -13.74 -2.52
CA HIS A 272 -1.10 -14.45 -2.41
C HIS A 272 -1.64 -14.41 -0.98
N HIS A 273 -2.80 -13.77 -0.82
CA HIS A 273 -3.60 -13.84 0.40
C HIS A 273 -4.92 -14.53 0.07
N ALA A 274 -4.97 -15.85 0.27
CA ALA A 274 -6.08 -16.68 -0.19
C ALA A 274 -7.47 -16.17 0.26
N PRO A 275 -7.71 -15.81 1.54
CA PRO A 275 -9.03 -15.34 1.96
C PRO A 275 -9.47 -14.05 1.27
N HIS A 276 -8.57 -13.05 1.17
CA HIS A 276 -8.85 -11.78 0.52
C HIS A 276 -9.11 -11.94 -0.99
N ARG A 277 -8.32 -12.80 -1.64
CA ARG A 277 -8.47 -13.11 -3.06
C ARG A 277 -9.79 -13.83 -3.34
N CYS A 278 -10.12 -14.88 -2.58
CA CYS A 278 -11.36 -15.64 -2.77
C CYS A 278 -12.58 -14.73 -2.59
N ILE A 279 -12.63 -13.95 -1.51
CA ILE A 279 -13.73 -13.00 -1.28
C ILE A 279 -13.78 -11.95 -2.40
N GLY A 280 -12.63 -11.44 -2.85
CA GLY A 280 -12.56 -10.50 -3.97
C GLY A 280 -13.12 -11.06 -5.28
N ILE A 281 -12.84 -12.33 -5.60
CA ILE A 281 -13.42 -13.01 -6.77
C ILE A 281 -14.93 -13.20 -6.58
N THR A 282 -15.38 -13.66 -5.41
CA THR A 282 -16.81 -13.79 -5.09
C THR A 282 -17.55 -12.46 -5.25
N LEU A 283 -16.98 -11.36 -4.77
CA LEU A 283 -17.55 -10.01 -4.94
C LEU A 283 -17.72 -9.64 -6.41
N MET A 284 -16.70 -9.91 -7.24
CA MET A 284 -16.77 -9.63 -8.67
C MET A 284 -17.86 -10.45 -9.37
N CYS A 285 -18.00 -11.73 -9.02
CA CYS A 285 -19.06 -12.59 -9.54
C CYS A 285 -20.46 -12.12 -9.12
N LEU A 286 -20.67 -11.83 -7.83
CA LEU A 286 -21.96 -11.36 -7.32
C LEU A 286 -22.36 -10.01 -7.91
N ALA A 287 -21.45 -9.05 -7.99
CA ALA A 287 -21.73 -7.74 -8.57
C ALA A 287 -21.99 -7.82 -10.09
N SER A 288 -21.24 -8.64 -10.82
CA SER A 288 -21.50 -8.88 -12.24
C SER A 288 -22.88 -9.50 -12.45
N ALA A 289 -23.25 -10.50 -11.65
CA ALA A 289 -24.59 -11.09 -11.68
C ALA A 289 -25.67 -10.04 -11.36
N GLN A 290 -25.45 -9.20 -10.35
CA GLN A 290 -26.35 -8.11 -9.98
C GLN A 290 -26.58 -7.13 -11.15
N VAL A 291 -25.51 -6.70 -11.82
CA VAL A 291 -25.57 -5.78 -12.97
C VAL A 291 -26.25 -6.45 -14.17
N CYS A 292 -25.85 -7.67 -14.54
CA CYS A 292 -26.42 -8.40 -15.66
C CYS A 292 -27.93 -8.65 -15.47
N VAL A 293 -28.35 -9.12 -14.30
CA VAL A 293 -29.77 -9.36 -13.99
C VAL A 293 -30.55 -8.04 -13.93
N ALA A 294 -29.92 -6.94 -13.49
CA ALA A 294 -30.57 -5.64 -13.45
C ALA A 294 -30.73 -4.96 -14.82
N VAL A 295 -29.81 -5.22 -15.76
CA VAL A 295 -29.83 -4.63 -17.11
C VAL A 295 -30.65 -5.48 -18.06
N PHE A 296 -30.39 -6.79 -18.13
CA PHE A 296 -30.96 -7.67 -19.17
C PHE A 296 -32.25 -8.37 -18.74
N LEU A 297 -32.40 -8.65 -17.44
CA LEU A 297 -33.47 -9.54 -16.95
C LEU A 297 -34.49 -8.82 -16.05
N ARG A 298 -34.51 -7.48 -16.05
CA ARG A 298 -35.40 -6.68 -15.20
C ARG A 298 -36.85 -6.72 -15.73
N PRO A 299 -37.81 -7.38 -15.04
CA PRO A 299 -39.19 -7.46 -15.52
C PRO A 299 -39.95 -6.14 -15.32
N LYS A 300 -41.00 -5.93 -16.13
CA LYS A 300 -41.97 -4.83 -15.97
C LYS A 300 -42.62 -4.88 -14.57
N LYS A 301 -43.04 -3.73 -14.05
CA LYS A 301 -43.54 -3.59 -12.65
C LYS A 301 -44.68 -4.56 -12.29
N ASN A 302 -45.55 -4.89 -13.24
CA ASN A 302 -46.74 -5.71 -13.00
C ASN A 302 -46.53 -7.21 -13.32
N HIS A 303 -45.30 -7.63 -13.62
CA HIS A 303 -44.99 -9.01 -14.01
C HIS A 303 -44.74 -9.91 -12.79
N LYS A 304 -45.22 -11.16 -12.78
CA LYS A 304 -45.03 -12.12 -11.67
C LYS A 304 -43.56 -12.31 -11.24
N TYR A 305 -42.64 -12.36 -12.22
CA TYR A 305 -41.20 -12.49 -11.97
C TYR A 305 -40.55 -11.24 -11.35
N ARG A 306 -41.27 -10.11 -11.26
CA ARG A 306 -40.79 -8.91 -10.57
C ARG A 306 -40.50 -9.17 -9.10
N LEU A 307 -41.28 -10.05 -8.45
CA LEU A 307 -41.07 -10.45 -7.06
C LEU A 307 -39.74 -11.17 -6.89
N PHE A 308 -39.50 -12.24 -7.66
CA PHE A 308 -38.24 -13.00 -7.63
C PHE A 308 -37.03 -12.13 -7.96
N TRP A 309 -37.15 -11.26 -8.97
CA TRP A 309 -36.11 -10.28 -9.30
C TRP A 309 -35.79 -9.36 -8.11
N ASN A 310 -36.80 -8.87 -7.39
CA ASN A 310 -36.58 -8.03 -6.21
C ASN A 310 -35.88 -8.82 -5.08
N ILE A 311 -36.31 -10.06 -4.81
CA ILE A 311 -35.69 -10.92 -3.78
C ILE A 311 -34.22 -11.14 -4.10
N PHE A 312 -33.91 -11.57 -5.33
CA PHE A 312 -32.54 -11.73 -5.81
C PHE A 312 -31.75 -10.43 -5.65
N HIS A 313 -32.28 -9.31 -6.15
CA HIS A 313 -31.61 -8.02 -6.14
C HIS A 313 -31.28 -7.56 -4.71
N TYR A 314 -32.18 -7.76 -3.75
CA TYR A 314 -31.94 -7.40 -2.37
C TYR A 314 -30.92 -8.32 -1.70
N ILE A 315 -31.10 -9.64 -1.78
CA ILE A 315 -30.22 -10.61 -1.10
C ILE A 315 -28.78 -10.49 -1.63
N VAL A 316 -28.60 -10.52 -2.95
CA VAL A 316 -27.28 -10.41 -3.57
C VAL A 316 -26.66 -9.04 -3.30
N GLY A 317 -27.45 -7.96 -3.37
CA GLY A 317 -27.01 -6.61 -3.07
C GLY A 317 -26.44 -6.47 -1.65
N TYR A 318 -27.21 -6.84 -0.63
CA TYR A 318 -26.76 -6.72 0.77
C TYR A 318 -25.59 -7.66 1.10
N THR A 319 -25.60 -8.88 0.55
CA THR A 319 -24.49 -9.83 0.71
C THR A 319 -23.19 -9.25 0.13
N THR A 320 -23.27 -8.63 -1.04
CA THR A 320 -22.12 -7.98 -1.69
C THR A 320 -21.57 -6.84 -0.83
N ILE A 321 -22.43 -5.99 -0.24
CA ILE A 321 -21.99 -4.91 0.66
C ILE A 321 -21.29 -5.45 1.90
N ALA A 322 -21.85 -6.47 2.56
CA ALA A 322 -21.26 -7.06 3.75
C ALA A 322 -19.87 -7.65 3.45
N LEU A 323 -19.76 -8.42 2.37
CA LEU A 323 -18.49 -8.99 1.92
C LEU A 323 -17.49 -7.90 1.51
N ALA A 324 -17.94 -6.82 0.89
CA ALA A 324 -17.11 -5.70 0.47
C ALA A 324 -16.45 -5.01 1.66
N ILE A 325 -17.23 -4.66 2.69
CA ILE A 325 -16.73 -4.02 3.92
C ILE A 325 -15.69 -4.93 4.59
N TRP A 326 -16.01 -6.22 4.75
CA TRP A 326 -15.07 -7.19 5.32
C TRP A 326 -13.78 -7.28 4.51
N ASN A 327 -13.89 -7.35 3.18
CA ASN A 327 -12.74 -7.53 2.31
C ASN A 327 -11.82 -6.30 2.28
N VAL A 328 -12.40 -5.08 2.36
CA VAL A 328 -11.64 -3.84 2.49
C VAL A 328 -10.90 -3.77 3.83
N LEU A 329 -11.55 -4.17 4.94
CA LEU A 329 -10.89 -4.25 6.25
C LEU A 329 -9.72 -5.25 6.24
N LYS A 330 -9.91 -6.42 5.62
CA LYS A 330 -8.83 -7.40 5.42
C LYS A 330 -7.72 -6.85 4.52
N GLY A 331 -8.05 -6.06 3.50
CA GLY A 331 -7.07 -5.39 2.65
C GLY A 331 -6.18 -4.41 3.44
N PHE A 332 -6.76 -3.64 4.38
CA PHE A 332 -5.98 -2.78 5.26
C PHE A 332 -5.04 -3.56 6.19
N ASP A 333 -5.49 -4.72 6.70
CA ASP A 333 -4.64 -5.60 7.52
C ASP A 333 -3.45 -6.14 6.71
N ILE A 334 -3.67 -6.52 5.44
CA ILE A 334 -2.63 -7.00 4.52
C ILE A 334 -1.61 -5.90 4.17
N LEU A 335 -2.07 -4.66 4.03
CA LEU A 335 -1.20 -3.52 3.72
C LEU A 335 -0.32 -3.10 4.91
N ASP A 336 -0.55 -3.63 6.11
CA ASP A 336 -0.04 -3.09 7.37
C ASP A 336 -0.20 -1.55 7.43
N ALA A 337 -1.31 -1.09 6.85
CA ALA A 337 -1.62 0.32 6.81
C ALA A 337 -1.89 0.73 8.25
N HIS A 338 -0.94 1.45 8.87
CA HIS A 338 -0.99 1.91 10.25
C HIS A 338 -2.42 2.15 10.71
N ASN A 339 -2.74 1.72 11.94
CA ASN A 339 -4.07 1.77 12.57
C ASN A 339 -4.93 3.00 12.24
N ARG A 340 -4.34 4.16 11.90
CA ARG A 340 -5.01 5.37 11.42
C ARG A 340 -5.89 5.17 10.17
N TRP A 341 -5.40 4.56 9.08
CA TRP A 341 -6.19 4.48 7.83
C TRP A 341 -7.38 3.53 7.97
N LYS A 342 -7.16 2.37 8.59
CA LYS A 342 -8.22 1.44 8.96
C LYS A 342 -9.26 2.10 9.87
N LYS A 343 -8.83 2.87 10.89
CA LYS A 343 -9.72 3.63 11.78
C LYS A 343 -10.53 4.69 11.03
N LYS A 344 -9.91 5.43 10.09
CA LYS A 344 -10.61 6.42 9.26
C LYS A 344 -11.70 5.76 8.40
N TYR A 345 -11.37 4.65 7.74
CA TYR A 345 -12.35 3.90 6.95
C TYR A 345 -13.49 3.39 7.83
N LEU A 346 -13.18 2.81 9.00
CA LEU A 346 -14.20 2.38 9.95
C LEU A 346 -15.10 3.53 10.39
N GLY A 347 -14.53 4.71 10.66
CA GLY A 347 -15.28 5.93 10.95
C GLY A 347 -16.25 6.31 9.82
N ILE A 348 -15.82 6.21 8.56
CA ILE A 348 -16.70 6.45 7.40
C ILE A 348 -17.87 5.46 7.36
N ILE A 349 -17.61 4.16 7.57
CA ILE A 349 -18.66 3.14 7.57
C ILE A 349 -19.66 3.37 8.72
N ILE A 350 -19.17 3.70 9.92
CA ILE A 350 -20.03 4.02 11.07
C ILE A 350 -20.89 5.25 10.74
N SER A 351 -20.30 6.32 10.18
CA SER A 351 -21.06 7.51 9.78
C SER A 351 -22.13 7.18 8.73
N LEU A 352 -21.83 6.37 7.72
CA LEU A 352 -22.81 5.92 6.73
C LEU A 352 -23.94 5.09 7.36
N ALA A 353 -23.60 4.23 8.33
CA ALA A 353 -24.60 3.45 9.07
C ALA A 353 -25.51 4.36 9.91
N VAL A 354 -24.95 5.35 10.61
CA VAL A 354 -25.72 6.35 11.36
C VAL A 354 -26.64 7.14 10.44
N ILE A 355 -26.14 7.61 9.28
CA ILE A 355 -26.95 8.29 8.27
C ILE A 355 -28.09 7.38 7.81
N ALA A 356 -27.82 6.10 7.54
CA ALA A 356 -28.86 5.16 7.14
C ALA A 356 -29.93 4.98 8.23
N VAL A 357 -29.55 4.89 9.51
CA VAL A 357 -30.50 4.81 10.64
C VAL A 357 -31.35 6.07 10.73
N ILE A 358 -30.75 7.26 10.61
CA ILE A 358 -31.49 8.53 10.62
C ILE A 358 -32.48 8.58 9.45
N LEU A 359 -32.04 8.22 8.24
CA LEU A 359 -32.90 8.16 7.06
C LEU A 359 -34.01 7.12 7.21
N GLU A 360 -33.74 5.98 7.85
CA GLU A 360 -34.75 4.98 8.18
C GLU A 360 -35.83 5.62 9.07
N VAL A 361 -35.46 6.26 10.18
CA VAL A 361 -36.42 6.96 11.06
C VAL A 361 -37.23 8.02 10.30
N ILE A 362 -36.58 8.86 9.48
CA ILE A 362 -37.26 9.90 8.69
C ILE A 362 -38.25 9.27 7.70
N THR A 363 -37.85 8.23 6.98
CA THR A 363 -38.74 7.57 6.02
C THR A 363 -39.93 6.88 6.71
N TRP A 364 -39.74 6.30 7.89
CA TRP A 364 -40.84 5.77 8.70
C TRP A 364 -41.82 6.86 9.11
N ILE A 365 -41.33 7.99 9.64
CA ILE A 365 -42.18 9.15 10.01
C ILE A 365 -42.97 9.63 8.79
N TRP A 366 -42.30 9.79 7.64
CA TRP A 366 -42.94 10.26 6.41
C TRP A 366 -44.04 9.30 5.93
N VAL A 367 -43.77 7.99 5.93
CA VAL A 367 -44.75 6.96 5.54
C VAL A 367 -45.96 6.97 6.49
N CYS A 368 -45.72 7.07 7.80
CA CYS A 368 -46.79 7.16 8.81
C CYS A 368 -47.63 8.43 8.62
N HIS A 369 -47.00 9.58 8.40
CA HIS A 369 -47.70 10.85 8.16
C HIS A 369 -48.56 10.77 6.89
N LYS A 370 -47.99 10.25 5.79
CA LYS A 370 -48.72 10.07 4.52
C LYS A 370 -49.90 9.10 4.65
N LYS A 371 -49.77 8.03 5.43
CA LYS A 371 -50.87 7.11 5.73
C LYS A 371 -51.99 7.82 6.51
N ARG A 372 -51.62 8.66 7.49
CA ARG A 372 -52.58 9.44 8.30
C ARG A 372 -53.31 10.50 7.46
N THR A 373 -52.62 11.23 6.61
CA THR A 373 -53.26 12.25 5.73
C THR A 373 -54.20 11.59 4.72
N LYS A 374 -53.80 10.47 4.10
CA LYS A 374 -54.66 9.72 3.18
C LYS A 374 -55.92 9.20 3.88
N ASN A 375 -55.80 8.65 5.09
CA ASN A 375 -56.95 8.21 5.88
C ASN A 375 -57.88 9.39 6.21
N SER A 376 -57.32 10.54 6.60
CA SER A 376 -58.10 11.75 6.90
C SER A 376 -58.86 12.26 5.68
N GLN A 377 -58.24 12.23 4.49
CA GLN A 377 -58.91 12.58 3.23
C GLN A 377 -60.05 11.61 2.89
N ILE A 378 -59.82 10.29 3.04
CA ILE A 378 -60.87 9.28 2.80
C ILE A 378 -62.06 9.50 3.74
N HIS A 379 -61.83 9.75 5.03
CA HIS A 379 -62.90 10.06 5.98
C HIS A 379 -63.66 11.35 5.63
N ALA A 380 -62.95 12.41 5.20
CA ALA A 380 -63.59 13.65 4.76
C ALA A 380 -64.45 13.46 3.50
N THR A 381 -64.00 12.65 2.53
CA THR A 381 -64.77 12.34 1.31
C THR A 381 -66.02 11.52 1.61
N ILE A 382 -65.94 10.55 2.54
CA ILE A 382 -67.10 9.75 2.97
C ILE A 382 -68.12 10.63 3.71
N GLY A 383 -67.66 11.55 4.57
CA GLY A 383 -68.55 12.46 5.30
C GLY A 383 -69.28 13.49 4.43
N GLN A 384 -68.79 13.78 3.23
CA GLN A 384 -69.47 14.65 2.25
C GLN A 384 -70.44 13.90 1.32
N GLN A 385 -70.49 12.56 1.38
CA GLN A 385 -71.37 11.72 0.55
C GLN A 385 -72.57 11.15 1.33
N GLN A 386 -72.73 11.48 2.61
CA GLN A 386 -73.95 11.18 3.37
C GLN A 386 -74.88 12.41 3.32
N PRO A 387 -76.14 12.26 2.86
CA PRO A 387 -77.09 13.37 2.70
C PRO A 387 -77.57 13.97 4.02
#